data_AF-A0A366GZN7-F1
#
_entry.id   AF-A0A366GZN7-F1
#
_cell.length_a   1.000
_cell.length_b   1.000
_cell.length_c   1.000
_cell.angle_alpha   90.00
_cell.angle_beta   90.00
_cell.angle_gamma   90.00
#
_symmetry.space_group_name_H-M   'P 1'
#
loop_
_entity.id
_entity.type
_entity.pdbx_description
1 polymer ?
#
loop_
_entity_poly.entity_id
_entity_poly.type
_entity_poly.pdbx_seq_one_letter_code
_entity_poly.pdbx_strand_id
1 'polypeptide(L)'
;MKVIKFGSLALAVALSGCGGSGSSSTTVTEDTTTPENTKTGIFTDSAVANIRYQTATQNDFTSALGEYEYVEGETVTFSIGGIELPPVPATGRVTPADMTAEDSSADQLTNILRLLQSLDEDGNPDNGITITAETHTVLENALLVVDQPAAEFETQFENEVAATVSKTLISAEEAEAHFYASQQADLRGSWIFVEPEGESANGKGPNGEEINVLTFLDDGTYIIAHKYGDDEQLAATAEWGTYTWDPATGALTLSVLGQSDGNGGLCPGLAANVGDCTETVQLVGDELHFASEAGSATPFQSIKDVNNPYVGAWYLPEGEGFNVLTILDASHYVVAHNANGEVYSGDDLVAVSSEWGTYSVTNGNFEVTGVETETDGPGGLYDASGAGGLTAATEVAGYGDLQFAPASESGFAFRRVGRFNVELSDLAGNTSSMIVERTGGVFANGTDKSFEFDLVGEGAAAEVILSGSTGSVTYLADNEETVIDFWTVNAGGTLVYEETNQNDLSTGGWVFAPIRTADGKEWALVDFRHIDGGTDSLLGFFVSELRPLP
;
A
#
# COMPACT_ATOMS: atom_id res chain seq x y z
N MET A 1 -9.05 66.56 3.51
CA MET A 1 -10.19 65.62 3.44
C MET A 1 -9.62 64.26 3.86
N LYS A 2 -9.68 63.94 5.17
CA LYS A 2 -10.72 63.11 5.83
C LYS A 2 -10.63 61.65 5.30
N VAL A 3 -10.22 60.61 6.03
CA VAL A 3 -9.95 60.34 7.47
C VAL A 3 -9.10 59.03 7.52
N ILE A 4 -7.82 59.00 7.90
CA ILE A 4 -7.19 58.61 9.20
C ILE A 4 -7.82 57.44 9.98
N LYS A 5 -7.01 56.39 10.30
CA LYS A 5 -6.75 55.78 11.64
C LYS A 5 -5.70 54.65 11.46
N PHE A 6 -4.43 54.80 11.91
CA PHE A 6 -3.87 54.50 13.26
C PHE A 6 -4.32 53.11 13.77
N GLY A 7 -3.46 52.17 14.17
CA GLY A 7 -2.06 52.22 14.61
C GLY A 7 -1.92 51.39 15.90
N SER A 8 -0.78 50.71 16.07
CA SER A 8 -0.16 50.21 17.32
C SER A 8 -0.98 49.28 18.24
N LEU A 9 -0.34 48.27 18.85
CA LEU A 9 0.20 48.37 20.22
C LEU A 9 0.70 46.99 20.71
N ALA A 10 1.98 46.92 21.04
CA ALA A 10 2.50 45.94 21.99
C ALA A 10 1.96 46.27 23.39
N LEU A 11 1.53 45.28 24.17
CA LEU A 11 1.37 45.46 25.60
C LEU A 11 1.64 44.17 26.37
N ALA A 12 2.81 44.12 26.99
CA ALA A 12 3.08 43.30 28.16
C ALA A 12 2.18 43.76 29.32
N VAL A 13 1.53 42.83 29.99
CA VAL A 13 0.99 43.05 31.34
C VAL A 13 1.49 41.93 32.24
N ALA A 14 2.45 42.31 33.07
CA ALA A 14 2.73 41.62 34.32
C ALA A 14 1.56 41.88 35.28
N LEU A 15 0.99 40.81 35.83
CA LEU A 15 0.16 40.86 37.03
C LEU A 15 0.89 40.12 38.14
N SER A 16 1.69 40.88 38.89
CA SER A 16 2.07 40.56 40.27
C SER A 16 0.88 40.85 41.18
N GLY A 17 0.17 39.80 41.59
CA GLY A 17 -0.75 39.81 42.72
C GLY A 17 -0.10 39.11 43.90
N CYS A 18 0.27 39.86 44.93
CA CYS A 18 0.80 39.35 46.19
C CYS A 18 -0.35 39.19 47.19
N GLY A 19 -0.43 38.03 47.85
CA GLY A 19 -0.82 37.96 49.26
C GLY A 19 -1.98 37.04 49.63
N GLY A 20 -1.68 35.99 50.43
CA GLY A 20 -2.59 35.58 51.50
C GLY A 20 -2.68 34.11 51.89
N SER A 21 -1.84 33.72 52.86
CA SER A 21 -2.11 32.77 53.96
C SER A 21 -2.32 31.28 53.65
N GLY A 22 -1.43 30.45 54.20
CA GLY A 22 -1.50 28.99 54.11
C GLY A 22 -2.59 28.33 54.95
N SER A 23 -2.88 27.08 54.58
CA SER A 23 -3.25 26.01 55.49
C SER A 23 -2.96 24.67 54.81
N SER A 24 -2.37 23.74 55.56
CA SER A 24 -2.01 22.40 55.14
C SER A 24 -3.26 21.55 54.87
N SER A 25 -3.38 20.98 53.67
CA SER A 25 -4.14 19.73 53.45
C SER A 25 -3.67 19.03 52.18
N THR A 26 -3.16 17.82 52.38
CA THR A 26 -2.79 16.84 51.36
C THR A 26 -4.04 16.44 50.56
N THR A 27 -4.07 16.76 49.27
CA THR A 27 -5.00 16.16 48.31
C THR A 27 -4.30 16.01 46.97
N VAL A 28 -4.37 14.77 46.47
CA VAL A 28 -3.84 14.24 45.22
C VAL A 28 -4.10 15.20 44.06
N THR A 29 -3.04 15.66 43.40
CA THR A 29 -3.13 16.24 42.07
C THR A 29 -3.37 15.08 41.11
N GLU A 30 -4.55 15.04 40.49
CA GLU A 30 -4.73 14.34 39.23
C GLU A 30 -3.69 14.92 38.25
N ASP A 31 -2.82 14.03 37.78
CA ASP A 31 -1.88 14.29 36.74
C ASP A 31 -2.70 14.52 35.46
N THR A 32 -2.82 15.76 35.03
CA THR A 32 -3.26 16.06 33.67
C THR A 32 -2.14 15.63 32.74
N THR A 33 -2.15 14.36 32.35
CA THR A 33 -1.28 13.83 31.32
C THR A 33 -1.52 14.62 30.03
N THR A 34 -0.44 15.22 29.53
CA THR A 34 -0.39 15.61 28.12
C THR A 34 -0.60 14.31 27.33
N PRO A 35 -1.48 14.26 26.31
CA PRO A 35 -1.60 13.05 25.51
C PRO A 35 -0.21 12.71 24.98
N GLU A 36 0.30 11.53 25.33
CA GLU A 36 1.50 11.02 24.67
C GLU A 36 1.18 10.93 23.18
N ASN A 37 2.14 11.33 22.34
CA ASN A 37 1.97 11.32 20.90
C ASN A 37 2.13 9.86 20.42
N THR A 38 1.13 9.03 20.71
CA THR A 38 1.06 7.64 20.33
C THR A 38 1.05 7.52 18.80
N LYS A 39 1.92 6.67 18.27
CA LYS A 39 2.00 6.28 16.86
C LYS A 39 1.47 4.86 16.70
N THR A 40 1.09 4.52 15.47
CA THR A 40 0.69 3.17 15.08
C THR A 40 1.79 2.54 14.24
N GLY A 41 2.18 1.31 14.58
CA GLY A 41 3.07 0.48 13.78
C GLY A 41 2.36 -0.81 13.37
N ILE A 42 2.95 -1.60 12.46
CA ILE A 42 2.41 -2.90 12.03
C ILE A 42 3.45 -3.99 12.28
N PHE A 43 3.05 -5.11 12.89
CA PHE A 43 3.86 -6.32 12.95
C PHE A 43 3.50 -7.28 11.82
N THR A 44 4.48 -7.65 10.98
CA THR A 44 4.20 -8.37 9.73
C THR A 44 5.22 -9.46 9.32
N ASP A 45 4.65 -10.61 8.97
CA ASP A 45 5.10 -11.72 8.10
C ASP A 45 3.80 -12.12 7.34
N SER A 46 3.23 -11.18 6.56
CA SER A 46 1.78 -10.90 6.47
C SER A 46 1.21 -10.31 7.77
N ALA A 47 0.07 -9.61 7.74
CA ALA A 47 -0.47 -8.97 8.95
C ALA A 47 -0.65 -9.99 10.07
N VAL A 48 0.01 -9.79 11.22
CA VAL A 48 -0.09 -10.72 12.37
C VAL A 48 -1.12 -10.21 13.35
N ALA A 49 -2.32 -10.76 13.29
CA ALA A 49 -3.46 -10.39 14.09
C ALA A 49 -3.49 -11.07 15.46
N ASN A 50 -3.94 -10.31 16.46
CA ASN A 50 -4.18 -10.76 17.82
C ASN A 50 -2.95 -11.39 18.50
N ILE A 51 -1.72 -10.95 18.17
CA ILE A 51 -0.53 -11.26 18.99
C ILE A 51 -0.41 -10.21 20.09
N ARG A 52 0.00 -10.61 21.29
CA ARG A 52 0.17 -9.65 22.39
C ARG A 52 1.40 -8.79 22.13
N TYR A 53 1.33 -7.48 22.38
CA TYR A 53 2.49 -6.59 22.37
C TYR A 53 2.60 -5.81 23.68
N GLN A 54 3.82 -5.43 24.03
CA GLN A 54 4.10 -4.57 25.18
C GLN A 54 5.22 -3.58 24.85
N THR A 55 4.98 -2.31 25.13
CA THR A 55 6.01 -1.26 25.18
C THR A 55 6.15 -0.73 26.61
N ALA A 56 6.91 0.36 26.82
CA ALA A 56 7.00 0.96 28.14
C ALA A 56 5.66 1.60 28.57
N THR A 57 4.85 2.09 27.63
CA THR A 57 3.56 2.75 27.91
C THR A 57 2.33 2.01 27.38
N GLN A 58 2.48 1.11 26.40
CA GLN A 58 1.38 0.38 25.76
C GLN A 58 1.41 -1.13 26.08
N ASN A 59 0.24 -1.76 26.14
CA ASN A 59 0.10 -3.21 26.33
C ASN A 59 -1.29 -3.65 25.86
N ASP A 60 -1.34 -4.27 24.68
CA ASP A 60 -2.59 -4.75 24.09
C ASP A 60 -2.29 -5.91 23.12
N PHE A 61 -3.24 -6.22 22.24
CA PHE A 61 -3.10 -7.15 21.13
C PHE A 61 -3.07 -6.39 19.80
N THR A 62 -2.35 -6.94 18.82
CA THR A 62 -2.36 -6.37 17.48
C THR A 62 -3.75 -6.44 16.85
N SER A 63 -4.09 -5.43 16.04
CA SER A 63 -5.36 -5.42 15.30
C SER A 63 -5.39 -6.51 14.22
N ALA A 64 -6.52 -6.68 13.54
CA ALA A 64 -6.64 -7.60 12.40
C ALA A 64 -5.69 -7.24 11.22
N LEU A 65 -5.18 -6.00 11.20
CA LEU A 65 -4.19 -5.53 10.24
C LEU A 65 -2.75 -5.62 10.79
N GLY A 66 -2.56 -6.23 11.96
CA GLY A 66 -1.27 -6.35 12.63
C GLY A 66 -0.83 -5.07 13.36
N GLU A 67 -1.73 -4.09 13.55
CA GLU A 67 -1.37 -2.80 14.09
C GLU A 67 -1.13 -2.84 15.60
N TYR A 68 -0.13 -2.10 16.08
CA TYR A 68 0.17 -1.90 17.49
C TYR A 68 0.45 -0.43 17.78
N GLU A 69 0.20 0.00 19.02
CA GLU A 69 0.45 1.36 19.47
C GLU A 69 1.82 1.48 20.16
N TYR A 70 2.53 2.58 19.93
CA TYR A 70 3.82 2.84 20.58
C TYR A 70 4.12 4.34 20.67
N VAL A 71 5.08 4.70 21.53
CA VAL A 71 5.69 6.03 21.53
C VAL A 71 7.08 5.96 20.91
N GLU A 72 7.45 6.97 20.12
CA GLU A 72 8.74 7.01 19.45
C GLU A 72 9.92 6.87 20.43
N GLY A 73 10.85 5.98 20.10
CA GLY A 73 12.01 5.64 20.93
C GLY A 73 11.78 4.51 21.94
N GLU A 74 10.56 3.96 22.02
CA GLU A 74 10.28 2.77 22.80
C GLU A 74 10.77 1.47 22.12
N THR A 75 10.81 0.41 22.90
CA THR A 75 11.00 -0.97 22.45
C THR A 75 9.68 -1.70 22.57
N VAL A 76 9.35 -2.55 21.61
CA VAL A 76 8.18 -3.43 21.62
C VAL A 76 8.62 -4.88 21.81
N THR A 77 7.88 -5.62 22.62
CA THR A 77 8.01 -7.09 22.78
C THR A 77 6.69 -7.74 22.41
N PHE A 78 6.72 -8.66 21.44
CA PHE A 78 5.55 -9.44 21.04
C PHE A 78 5.54 -10.80 21.76
N SER A 79 4.36 -11.35 22.06
CA SER A 79 4.26 -12.65 22.74
C SER A 79 2.99 -13.43 22.43
N ILE A 80 3.10 -14.76 22.53
CA ILE A 80 2.01 -15.73 22.40
C ILE A 80 1.94 -16.58 23.66
N GLY A 81 1.01 -16.25 24.55
CA GLY A 81 0.92 -16.90 25.87
C GLY A 81 2.17 -16.57 26.69
N GLY A 82 2.91 -17.61 27.08
CA GLY A 82 4.20 -17.50 27.78
C GLY A 82 5.43 -17.39 26.85
N ILE A 83 5.24 -17.46 25.53
CA ILE A 83 6.32 -17.42 24.54
C ILE A 83 6.57 -15.96 24.15
N GLU A 84 7.72 -15.41 24.56
CA GLU A 84 8.14 -14.05 24.19
C GLU A 84 9.04 -14.09 22.94
N LEU A 85 8.77 -13.20 21.99
CA LEU A 85 9.67 -12.93 20.87
C LEU A 85 10.75 -11.91 21.29
N PRO A 86 11.90 -11.87 20.60
CA PRO A 86 12.96 -10.91 20.92
C PRO A 86 12.46 -9.46 20.87
N PRO A 87 12.85 -8.61 21.83
CA PRO A 87 12.45 -7.21 21.86
C PRO A 87 13.16 -6.40 20.77
N VAL A 88 12.44 -5.48 20.13
CA VAL A 88 12.96 -4.65 19.03
C VAL A 88 12.52 -3.18 19.16
N PRO A 89 13.23 -2.21 18.56
CA PRO A 89 12.74 -0.84 18.49
C PRO A 89 11.33 -0.78 17.90
N ALA A 90 10.44 -0.01 18.52
CA ALA A 90 9.10 0.22 18.01
C ALA A 90 9.14 1.26 16.88
N THR A 91 8.61 0.91 15.72
CA THR A 91 8.66 1.70 14.47
C THR A 91 7.32 1.57 13.71
N GLY A 92 7.18 2.27 12.58
CA GLY A 92 5.98 2.14 11.72
C GLY A 92 5.74 0.72 11.21
N ARG A 93 6.79 -0.11 11.16
CA ARG A 93 6.72 -1.49 10.66
C ARG A 93 7.81 -2.35 11.32
N VAL A 94 7.41 -3.48 11.87
CA VAL A 94 8.29 -4.49 12.47
C VAL A 94 8.02 -5.83 11.81
N THR A 95 9.08 -6.57 11.54
CA THR A 95 9.07 -7.91 10.97
C THR A 95 9.86 -8.88 11.84
N PRO A 96 9.68 -10.20 11.68
CA PRO A 96 10.58 -11.18 12.29
C PRO A 96 12.07 -10.99 11.97
N ALA A 97 12.43 -10.38 10.83
CA ALA A 97 13.83 -10.10 10.51
C ALA A 97 14.45 -9.05 11.43
N ASP A 98 13.66 -8.07 11.90
CA ASP A 98 14.13 -7.03 12.82
C ASP A 98 14.47 -7.59 14.22
N MET A 99 14.01 -8.81 14.53
CA MET A 99 14.24 -9.50 15.80
C MET A 99 15.58 -10.25 15.87
N THR A 100 16.37 -10.20 14.79
CA THR A 100 17.66 -10.88 14.72
C THR A 100 18.84 -9.93 14.98
N ALA A 101 19.84 -10.42 15.73
CA ALA A 101 21.07 -9.70 16.04
C ALA A 101 22.30 -10.49 15.59
N GLU A 102 23.48 -9.87 15.57
CA GLU A 102 24.73 -10.53 15.15
C GLU A 102 25.10 -11.76 16.00
N ASP A 103 24.69 -11.78 17.28
CA ASP A 103 24.94 -12.88 18.22
C ASP A 103 23.79 -13.87 18.36
N SER A 104 22.68 -13.67 17.64
CA SER A 104 21.57 -14.61 17.55
C SER A 104 21.97 -15.93 16.90
N SER A 105 21.20 -16.98 17.18
CA SER A 105 21.20 -18.21 16.39
C SER A 105 20.93 -17.90 14.91
N ALA A 106 21.66 -18.57 14.01
CA ALA A 106 21.42 -18.49 12.57
C ALA A 106 20.00 -18.94 12.17
N ASP A 107 19.34 -19.74 13.02
CA ASP A 107 18.00 -20.27 12.79
C ASP A 107 16.90 -19.42 13.46
N GLN A 108 17.24 -18.32 14.16
CA GLN A 108 16.27 -17.55 14.95
C GLN A 108 15.13 -16.99 14.10
N LEU A 109 15.44 -16.36 12.96
CA LEU A 109 14.44 -15.86 12.02
C LEU A 109 13.48 -16.98 11.62
N THR A 110 14.04 -18.06 11.06
CA THR A 110 13.28 -19.22 10.60
C THR A 110 12.41 -19.83 11.71
N ASN A 111 12.90 -19.90 12.95
CA ASN A 111 12.11 -20.40 14.08
C ASN A 111 10.92 -19.48 14.41
N ILE A 112 11.09 -18.15 14.33
CA ILE A 112 9.99 -17.19 14.53
C ILE A 112 8.95 -17.34 13.42
N LEU A 113 9.38 -17.39 12.14
CA LEU A 113 8.49 -17.56 10.99
C LEU A 113 7.67 -18.85 11.12
N ARG A 114 8.34 -19.97 11.40
CA ARG A 114 7.68 -21.26 11.58
C ARG A 114 6.69 -21.24 12.75
N LEU A 115 7.01 -20.58 13.86
CA LEU A 115 6.10 -20.46 14.99
C LEU A 115 4.83 -19.70 14.61
N LEU A 116 4.96 -18.52 14.01
CA LEU A 116 3.82 -17.65 13.65
C LEU A 116 2.90 -18.35 12.65
N GLN A 117 3.45 -18.81 11.54
CA GLN A 117 2.67 -19.42 10.46
C GLN A 117 2.07 -20.78 10.85
N SER A 118 2.70 -21.55 11.75
CA SER A 118 2.10 -22.80 12.24
C SER A 118 0.95 -22.60 13.22
N LEU A 119 0.91 -21.46 13.91
CA LEU A 119 -0.14 -21.11 14.88
C LEU A 119 -1.30 -20.34 14.25
N ASP A 120 -1.18 -19.97 12.98
CA ASP A 120 -2.25 -19.34 12.22
C ASP A 120 -3.55 -20.17 12.26
N GLU A 121 -4.69 -19.49 12.39
CA GLU A 121 -5.99 -20.09 12.69
C GLU A 121 -6.43 -21.07 11.59
N ASP A 122 -6.40 -20.62 10.35
CA ASP A 122 -6.80 -21.40 9.17
C ASP A 122 -5.60 -22.09 8.48
N GLY A 123 -4.37 -21.70 8.83
CA GLY A 123 -3.14 -22.27 8.30
C GLY A 123 -2.81 -21.78 6.89
N ASN A 124 -3.31 -20.60 6.52
CA ASN A 124 -3.07 -19.95 5.25
C ASN A 124 -2.53 -18.52 5.44
N PRO A 125 -1.20 -18.36 5.63
CA PRO A 125 -0.62 -17.06 5.95
C PRO A 125 -0.74 -16.00 4.83
N ASP A 126 -1.10 -16.41 3.60
CA ASP A 126 -1.33 -15.50 2.46
C ASP A 126 -2.50 -14.52 2.70
N ASN A 127 -3.46 -14.88 3.57
CA ASN A 127 -4.61 -14.03 3.90
C ASN A 127 -4.45 -13.26 5.24
N GLY A 128 -3.24 -13.33 5.84
CA GLY A 128 -2.96 -12.85 7.20
C GLY A 128 -2.62 -14.00 8.14
N ILE A 129 -2.03 -13.68 9.30
CA ILE A 129 -1.74 -14.66 10.36
C ILE A 129 -2.59 -14.31 11.56
N THR A 130 -3.53 -15.17 11.95
CA THR A 130 -4.41 -14.92 13.10
C THR A 130 -4.07 -15.86 14.26
N ILE A 131 -3.60 -15.29 15.38
CA ILE A 131 -3.35 -16.04 16.61
C ILE A 131 -4.62 -16.01 17.47
N THR A 132 -5.26 -17.16 17.71
CA THR A 132 -6.53 -17.17 18.43
C THR A 132 -6.38 -16.92 19.94
N ALA A 133 -7.41 -16.36 20.59
CA ALA A 133 -7.42 -16.19 22.05
C ALA A 133 -7.29 -17.53 22.82
N GLU A 134 -7.78 -18.64 22.23
CA GLU A 134 -7.57 -19.98 22.76
C GLU A 134 -6.08 -20.35 22.75
N THR A 135 -5.37 -20.07 21.66
CA THR A 135 -3.92 -20.29 21.53
C THR A 135 -3.15 -19.57 22.64
N HIS A 136 -3.45 -18.30 22.91
CA HIS A 136 -2.85 -17.58 24.03
C HIS A 136 -3.11 -18.25 25.40
N THR A 137 -4.35 -18.69 25.61
CA THR A 137 -4.76 -19.30 26.88
C THR A 137 -4.04 -20.62 27.12
N VAL A 138 -3.98 -21.47 26.10
CA VAL A 138 -3.37 -22.80 26.26
C VAL A 138 -1.84 -22.74 26.32
N LEU A 139 -1.22 -21.72 25.75
CA LEU A 139 0.22 -21.50 25.77
C LEU A 139 0.69 -20.56 26.90
N GLU A 140 -0.17 -20.17 27.85
CA GLU A 140 0.17 -19.21 28.94
C GLU A 140 1.44 -19.58 29.72
N ASN A 141 1.73 -20.88 29.86
CA ASN A 141 2.90 -21.39 30.59
C ASN A 141 3.95 -22.05 29.67
N ALA A 142 3.79 -21.95 28.35
CA ALA A 142 4.74 -22.52 27.41
C ALA A 142 6.08 -21.77 27.49
N LEU A 143 7.18 -22.52 27.54
CA LEU A 143 8.54 -21.97 27.57
C LEU A 143 9.25 -22.39 26.29
N LEU A 144 8.93 -21.77 25.16
CA LEU A 144 9.59 -22.00 23.87
C LEU A 144 10.62 -20.91 23.62
N VAL A 145 11.87 -21.28 23.33
CA VAL A 145 12.94 -20.34 22.99
C VAL A 145 13.07 -20.28 21.47
N VAL A 146 12.96 -19.11 20.85
CA VAL A 146 13.13 -18.98 19.39
C VAL A 146 14.60 -18.80 18.99
N ASP A 147 15.43 -18.27 19.91
CA ASP A 147 16.87 -18.05 19.72
C ASP A 147 17.70 -19.29 20.05
N GLN A 148 17.58 -20.33 19.23
CA GLN A 148 18.32 -21.58 19.39
C GLN A 148 18.49 -22.29 18.04
N PRO A 149 19.36 -23.32 17.95
CA PRO A 149 19.46 -24.13 16.73
C PRO A 149 18.13 -24.83 16.38
N ALA A 150 17.84 -24.97 15.08
CA ALA A 150 16.56 -25.48 14.58
C ALA A 150 16.16 -26.83 15.20
N ALA A 151 17.10 -27.77 15.37
CA ALA A 151 16.80 -29.09 15.94
C ALA A 151 16.37 -29.04 17.43
N GLU A 152 16.88 -28.07 18.19
CA GLU A 152 16.49 -27.85 19.58
C GLU A 152 15.11 -27.18 19.64
N PHE A 153 14.88 -26.19 18.77
CA PHE A 153 13.58 -25.55 18.60
C PHE A 153 12.47 -26.54 18.23
N GLU A 154 12.69 -27.40 17.22
CA GLU A 154 11.71 -28.42 16.81
C GLU A 154 11.37 -29.36 17.96
N THR A 155 12.37 -29.81 18.71
CA THR A 155 12.16 -30.67 19.87
C THR A 155 11.34 -29.95 20.94
N GLN A 156 11.60 -28.67 21.19
CA GLN A 156 10.88 -27.90 22.20
C GLN A 156 9.46 -27.57 21.75
N PHE A 157 9.25 -27.21 20.48
CA PHE A 157 7.94 -26.96 19.89
C PHE A 157 7.03 -28.19 20.03
N GLU A 158 7.55 -29.39 19.73
CA GLU A 158 6.79 -30.64 19.88
C GLU A 158 6.36 -30.89 21.33
N ASN A 159 7.22 -30.56 22.31
CA ASN A 159 6.95 -30.81 23.71
C ASN A 159 6.05 -29.74 24.37
N GLU A 160 6.20 -28.48 24.00
CA GLU A 160 5.55 -27.33 24.67
C GLU A 160 4.31 -26.83 23.91
N VAL A 161 4.28 -26.97 22.57
CA VAL A 161 3.27 -26.33 21.72
C VAL A 161 2.41 -27.35 20.98
N ALA A 162 2.99 -28.21 20.15
CA ALA A 162 2.25 -28.99 19.13
C ALA A 162 1.06 -29.79 19.71
N ALA A 163 1.29 -30.50 20.81
CA ALA A 163 0.27 -31.32 21.47
C ALA A 163 -0.89 -30.50 22.07
N THR A 164 -0.63 -29.24 22.42
CA THR A 164 -1.57 -28.36 23.10
C THR A 164 -2.50 -27.66 22.12
N VAL A 165 -2.00 -27.26 20.96
CA VAL A 165 -2.76 -26.51 19.93
C VAL A 165 -3.25 -27.39 18.77
N SER A 166 -2.85 -28.66 18.71
CA SER A 166 -3.18 -29.58 17.60
C SER A 166 -2.75 -29.06 16.22
N LYS A 167 -1.64 -28.34 16.16
CA LYS A 167 -1.01 -27.81 14.94
C LYS A 167 0.31 -28.53 14.69
N THR A 168 0.72 -28.59 13.42
CA THR A 168 2.02 -29.15 13.01
C THR A 168 2.96 -28.01 12.68
N LEU A 169 4.23 -28.16 13.01
CA LEU A 169 5.25 -27.18 12.63
C LEU A 169 5.47 -27.24 11.11
N ILE A 170 5.32 -26.12 10.42
CA ILE A 170 5.60 -26.01 8.98
C ILE A 170 7.11 -26.18 8.70
N SER A 171 7.47 -26.47 7.45
CA SER A 171 8.89 -26.56 7.06
C SER A 171 9.57 -25.19 7.09
N ALA A 172 10.90 -25.18 7.22
CA ALA A 172 11.69 -23.95 7.13
C ALA A 172 11.53 -23.31 5.75
N GLU A 173 11.53 -24.12 4.69
CA GLU A 173 11.43 -23.67 3.32
C GLU A 173 10.08 -23.01 3.02
N GLU A 174 8.97 -23.58 3.52
CA GLU A 174 7.63 -22.96 3.38
C GLU A 174 7.56 -21.63 4.15
N ALA A 175 8.07 -21.60 5.38
CA ALA A 175 8.04 -20.41 6.23
C ALA A 175 8.83 -19.25 5.61
N GLU A 176 10.04 -19.52 5.14
CA GLU A 176 10.91 -18.54 4.49
C GLU A 176 10.35 -18.08 3.14
N ALA A 177 9.83 -19.00 2.33
CA ALA A 177 9.22 -18.65 1.04
C ALA A 177 8.05 -17.67 1.20
N HIS A 178 7.17 -17.92 2.18
CA HIS A 178 6.07 -17.01 2.50
C HIS A 178 6.60 -15.64 2.95
N PHE A 179 7.52 -15.61 3.92
CA PHE A 179 8.06 -14.36 4.45
C PHE A 179 8.72 -13.51 3.35
N TYR A 180 9.54 -14.11 2.50
CA TYR A 180 10.19 -13.42 1.40
C TYR A 180 9.19 -12.93 0.35
N ALA A 181 8.12 -13.68 0.06
CA ALA A 181 7.04 -13.22 -0.81
C ALA A 181 6.31 -12.01 -0.20
N SER A 182 6.08 -12.01 1.12
CA SER A 182 5.50 -10.86 1.82
C SER A 182 6.41 -9.62 1.77
N GLN A 183 7.72 -9.79 2.01
CA GLN A 183 8.69 -8.69 1.90
C GLN A 183 8.70 -8.09 0.49
N GLN A 184 8.66 -8.93 -0.55
CA GLN A 184 8.59 -8.46 -1.94
C GLN A 184 7.30 -7.70 -2.24
N ALA A 185 6.18 -8.07 -1.59
CA ALA A 185 4.94 -7.31 -1.68
C ALA A 185 5.03 -5.95 -1.01
N ASP A 186 5.73 -5.86 0.12
CA ASP A 186 5.92 -4.61 0.85
C ASP A 186 6.92 -3.66 0.17
N LEU A 187 7.77 -4.17 -0.72
CA LEU A 187 8.61 -3.33 -1.60
C LEU A 187 7.79 -2.56 -2.65
N ARG A 188 6.63 -3.09 -3.05
CA ARG A 188 5.80 -2.51 -4.13
C ARG A 188 5.02 -1.30 -3.67
N GLY A 189 5.03 -0.26 -4.48
CA GLY A 189 4.57 1.08 -4.11
C GLY A 189 5.65 2.13 -4.40
N SER A 190 5.42 3.36 -3.95
CA SER A 190 6.33 4.48 -4.19
C SER A 190 7.11 4.87 -2.95
N TRP A 191 8.33 5.32 -3.21
CA TRP A 191 9.33 5.67 -2.24
C TRP A 191 9.92 7.03 -2.60
N ILE A 192 9.88 7.98 -1.67
CA ILE A 192 10.44 9.31 -1.86
C ILE A 192 11.81 9.40 -1.20
N PHE A 193 12.79 9.88 -1.95
CA PHE A 193 14.04 10.36 -1.39
C PHE A 193 14.07 11.87 -1.51
N VAL A 194 14.33 12.53 -0.39
CA VAL A 194 14.55 13.97 -0.31
C VAL A 194 15.94 14.18 0.26
N GLU A 195 16.84 14.71 -0.56
CA GLU A 195 18.19 15.01 -0.12
C GLU A 195 18.18 16.11 0.97
N PRO A 196 18.94 15.96 2.07
CA PRO A 196 19.01 16.97 3.11
C PRO A 196 19.54 18.34 2.63
N GLU A 197 19.00 19.42 3.19
CA GLU A 197 19.42 20.79 2.88
C GLU A 197 20.94 20.97 3.07
N GLY A 198 21.64 21.38 2.00
CA GLY A 198 23.07 21.67 2.02
C GLY A 198 23.99 20.46 1.84
N GLU A 199 23.44 19.25 1.66
CA GLU A 199 24.21 18.05 1.28
C GLU A 199 24.27 17.86 -0.24
N SER A 200 23.33 18.47 -0.98
CA SER A 200 23.35 18.40 -2.45
C SER A 200 24.60 19.02 -3.03
N ALA A 201 25.38 18.16 -3.67
CA ALA A 201 26.55 18.58 -4.42
C ALA A 201 26.16 19.21 -5.78
N ASN A 202 24.97 18.90 -6.31
CA ASN A 202 24.68 19.02 -7.74
C ASN A 202 23.28 19.61 -8.08
N GLY A 203 22.26 19.50 -7.23
CA GLY A 203 20.87 19.86 -7.56
C GLY A 203 20.54 21.35 -7.68
N LYS A 204 19.66 21.70 -8.62
CA LYS A 204 19.10 23.07 -8.83
C LYS A 204 17.83 23.36 -8.02
N GLY A 205 17.51 22.57 -7.00
CA GLY A 205 16.39 22.80 -6.09
C GLY A 205 16.46 24.20 -5.42
N PRO A 206 15.34 24.82 -5.05
CA PRO A 206 15.31 26.17 -4.47
C PRO A 206 16.12 26.31 -3.18
N ASN A 207 16.35 25.22 -2.45
CA ASN A 207 17.20 25.08 -1.27
C ASN A 207 18.37 24.12 -1.51
N GLY A 208 18.63 23.74 -2.76
CA GLY A 208 19.57 22.68 -3.12
C GLY A 208 19.09 21.31 -2.68
N GLU A 209 17.78 21.03 -2.75
CA GLU A 209 17.23 19.69 -2.56
C GLU A 209 17.12 18.92 -3.89
N GLU A 210 17.28 17.61 -3.81
CA GLU A 210 16.94 16.66 -4.87
C GLU A 210 15.77 15.80 -4.38
N ILE A 211 14.75 15.64 -5.23
CA ILE A 211 13.57 14.84 -4.90
C ILE A 211 13.41 13.77 -5.97
N ASN A 212 13.49 12.52 -5.53
CA ASN A 212 13.36 11.34 -6.37
C ASN A 212 12.16 10.53 -5.88
N VAL A 213 11.34 10.06 -6.81
CA VAL A 213 10.21 9.16 -6.50
C VAL A 213 10.42 7.88 -7.29
N LEU A 214 10.74 6.80 -6.58
CA LEU A 214 10.94 5.46 -7.12
C LEU A 214 9.69 4.63 -6.86
N THR A 215 9.14 3.99 -7.89
CA THR A 215 7.98 3.10 -7.79
C THR A 215 8.31 1.71 -8.30
N PHE A 216 8.01 0.69 -7.49
CA PHE A 216 8.08 -0.73 -7.87
C PHE A 216 6.69 -1.28 -8.15
N LEU A 217 6.50 -1.93 -9.30
CA LEU A 217 5.22 -2.46 -9.80
C LEU A 217 5.12 -3.99 -9.67
N ASP A 218 3.90 -4.52 -9.76
CA ASP A 218 3.59 -5.95 -9.51
C ASP A 218 4.08 -6.92 -10.60
N ASP A 219 4.38 -6.40 -11.78
CA ASP A 219 4.88 -7.14 -12.94
C ASP A 219 6.41 -7.19 -13.04
N GLY A 220 7.12 -6.67 -12.03
CA GLY A 220 8.58 -6.59 -12.03
C GLY A 220 9.14 -5.38 -12.78
N THR A 221 8.31 -4.38 -13.05
CA THR A 221 8.73 -3.08 -13.62
C THR A 221 9.02 -2.08 -12.50
N TYR A 222 10.02 -1.21 -12.70
CA TYR A 222 10.22 -0.03 -11.87
C TYR A 222 10.21 1.24 -12.72
N ILE A 223 9.89 2.36 -12.09
CA ILE A 223 10.07 3.69 -12.66
C ILE A 223 10.55 4.66 -11.57
N ILE A 224 11.53 5.49 -11.88
CA ILE A 224 12.02 6.56 -11.01
C ILE A 224 11.87 7.90 -11.74
N ALA A 225 11.32 8.88 -11.04
CA ALA A 225 11.18 10.25 -11.54
C ALA A 225 11.99 11.21 -10.66
N HIS A 226 12.54 12.24 -11.29
CA HIS A 226 13.43 13.20 -10.66
C HIS A 226 12.89 14.60 -10.84
N LYS A 227 12.61 15.30 -9.74
CA LYS A 227 12.01 16.63 -9.80
C LYS A 227 13.01 17.67 -10.30
N TYR A 228 14.16 17.76 -9.63
CA TYR A 228 15.17 18.77 -9.93
C TYR A 228 16.29 18.16 -10.76
N GLY A 229 16.92 18.99 -11.59
CA GLY A 229 18.07 18.60 -12.39
C GLY A 229 19.37 19.23 -11.89
N ASP A 230 20.49 18.75 -12.42
CA ASP A 230 21.82 19.29 -12.20
C ASP A 230 22.49 19.65 -13.55
N ASP A 231 23.81 19.52 -13.68
CA ASP A 231 24.54 19.75 -14.93
C ASP A 231 24.66 18.48 -15.80
N GLU A 232 24.33 17.30 -15.27
CA GLU A 232 24.39 15.98 -15.92
C GLU A 232 22.99 15.39 -16.19
N GLN A 233 21.97 15.85 -15.47
CA GLN A 233 20.58 15.41 -15.47
C GLN A 233 19.62 16.62 -15.56
N LEU A 234 18.60 16.54 -16.41
CA LEU A 234 17.59 17.61 -16.53
C LEU A 234 16.49 17.44 -15.45
N ALA A 235 15.77 18.53 -15.16
CA ALA A 235 14.61 18.47 -14.28
C ALA A 235 13.46 17.69 -14.94
N ALA A 236 12.59 17.10 -14.12
CA ALA A 236 11.44 16.30 -14.55
C ALA A 236 11.78 15.14 -15.51
N THR A 237 12.98 14.56 -15.39
CA THR A 237 13.37 13.35 -16.11
C THR A 237 12.90 12.09 -15.39
N ALA A 238 12.93 10.96 -16.08
CA ALA A 238 12.63 9.66 -15.50
C ALA A 238 13.48 8.54 -16.12
N GLU A 239 13.57 7.42 -15.40
CA GLU A 239 14.12 6.15 -15.83
C GLU A 239 13.13 5.02 -15.52
N TRP A 240 13.01 4.04 -16.41
CA TRP A 240 12.23 2.84 -16.14
C TRP A 240 12.93 1.59 -16.68
N GLY A 241 12.57 0.45 -16.10
CA GLY A 241 13.13 -0.83 -16.46
C GLY A 241 12.47 -1.97 -15.71
N THR A 242 13.15 -3.12 -15.68
CA THR A 242 12.72 -4.26 -14.87
C THR A 242 13.58 -4.41 -13.64
N TYR A 243 13.03 -5.07 -12.61
CA TYR A 243 13.73 -5.36 -11.39
C TYR A 243 13.45 -6.78 -10.89
N THR A 244 14.41 -7.34 -10.17
CA THR A 244 14.20 -8.46 -9.25
C THR A 244 14.85 -8.12 -7.91
N TRP A 245 14.23 -8.54 -6.82
CA TRP A 245 14.77 -8.33 -5.48
C TRP A 245 14.71 -9.63 -4.66
N ASP A 246 15.86 -10.01 -4.12
CA ASP A 246 15.99 -11.10 -3.16
C ASP A 246 16.04 -10.52 -1.74
N PRO A 247 14.95 -10.60 -0.96
CA PRO A 247 14.91 -10.07 0.41
C PRO A 247 15.86 -10.79 1.38
N ALA A 248 16.29 -12.02 1.07
CA ALA A 248 17.21 -12.77 1.93
C ALA A 248 18.63 -12.21 1.85
N THR A 249 19.06 -11.77 0.66
CA THR A 249 20.40 -11.23 0.41
C THR A 249 20.41 -9.70 0.27
N GLY A 250 19.25 -9.09 0.08
CA GLY A 250 19.08 -7.70 -0.31
C GLY A 250 19.42 -7.41 -1.77
N ALA A 251 19.80 -8.40 -2.59
CA ALA A 251 20.24 -8.17 -3.95
C ALA A 251 19.09 -7.65 -4.83
N LEU A 252 19.19 -6.39 -5.26
CA LEU A 252 18.32 -5.76 -6.24
C LEU A 252 19.04 -5.77 -7.59
N THR A 253 18.49 -6.49 -8.58
CA THR A 253 18.98 -6.46 -9.96
C THR A 253 18.04 -5.61 -10.79
N LEU A 254 18.60 -4.65 -11.52
CA LEU A 254 17.86 -3.73 -12.38
C LEU A 254 18.29 -3.93 -13.83
N SER A 255 17.34 -3.84 -14.76
CA SER A 255 17.60 -3.75 -16.20
C SER A 255 16.93 -2.48 -16.73
N VAL A 256 17.72 -1.44 -16.94
CA VAL A 256 17.24 -0.16 -17.48
C VAL A 256 16.78 -0.37 -18.92
N LEU A 257 15.54 -0.02 -19.24
CA LEU A 257 14.96 -0.16 -20.57
C LEU A 257 14.77 1.17 -21.31
N GLY A 258 14.56 2.26 -20.58
CA GLY A 258 14.50 3.60 -21.14
C GLY A 258 14.68 4.68 -20.07
N GLN A 259 15.32 5.79 -20.44
CA GLN A 259 15.44 6.96 -19.59
C GLN A 259 15.64 8.27 -20.36
N SER A 260 15.43 9.37 -19.65
CA SER A 260 15.69 10.75 -20.10
C SER A 260 16.65 11.50 -19.18
N ASP A 261 17.16 10.85 -18.12
CA ASP A 261 17.93 11.44 -17.03
C ASP A 261 19.45 11.39 -17.22
N GLY A 262 19.93 10.75 -18.29
CA GLY A 262 21.37 10.63 -18.53
C GLY A 262 22.00 9.61 -17.59
N ASN A 263 22.86 10.06 -16.67
CA ASN A 263 23.58 9.20 -15.72
C ASN A 263 22.96 9.20 -14.31
N GLY A 264 21.86 9.93 -14.10
CA GLY A 264 21.27 10.19 -12.78
C GLY A 264 20.34 9.11 -12.22
N GLY A 265 20.06 8.05 -12.99
CA GLY A 265 19.20 6.94 -12.59
C GLY A 265 19.86 5.95 -11.60
N LEU A 266 19.20 4.80 -11.37
CA LEU A 266 19.64 3.80 -10.39
C LEU A 266 20.87 2.99 -10.83
N CYS A 267 21.25 3.08 -12.10
CA CYS A 267 22.39 2.36 -12.67
C CYS A 267 23.44 3.32 -13.28
N PRO A 268 24.16 4.12 -12.47
CA PRO A 268 25.13 5.07 -12.98
C PRO A 268 26.32 4.38 -13.68
N GLY A 269 26.78 4.97 -14.79
CA GLY A 269 28.01 4.54 -15.47
C GLY A 269 27.86 3.46 -16.55
N LEU A 270 26.63 3.12 -16.94
CA LEU A 270 26.38 2.27 -18.12
C LEU A 270 26.79 2.98 -19.41
N ALA A 271 27.45 2.30 -20.35
CA ALA A 271 28.04 2.92 -21.55
C ALA A 271 27.02 3.53 -22.55
N ALA A 272 25.74 3.21 -22.36
CA ALA A 272 24.61 3.73 -23.13
C ALA A 272 23.44 4.16 -22.23
N ASN A 273 23.64 4.17 -20.89
CA ASN A 273 22.62 4.49 -19.89
C ASN A 273 21.34 3.62 -20.04
N VAL A 274 21.54 2.38 -20.50
CA VAL A 274 20.57 1.28 -20.66
C VAL A 274 21.38 -0.01 -20.43
N GLY A 275 20.83 -0.97 -19.68
CA GLY A 275 21.52 -2.22 -19.34
C GLY A 275 21.35 -2.61 -17.88
N ASP A 276 22.12 -3.62 -17.47
CA ASP A 276 21.93 -4.28 -16.17
C ASP A 276 22.89 -3.74 -15.12
N CYS A 277 22.38 -3.51 -13.92
CA CYS A 277 23.20 -3.26 -12.72
C CYS A 277 22.65 -4.03 -11.51
N THR A 278 23.46 -4.09 -10.45
CA THR A 278 23.07 -4.72 -9.20
C THR A 278 23.43 -3.80 -8.05
N GLU A 279 22.51 -3.72 -7.10
CA GLU A 279 22.63 -2.99 -5.85
C GLU A 279 22.21 -3.90 -4.70
N THR A 280 22.57 -3.54 -3.47
CA THR A 280 22.01 -4.19 -2.27
C THR A 280 21.05 -3.22 -1.60
N VAL A 281 19.78 -3.62 -1.45
CA VAL A 281 18.71 -2.85 -0.83
C VAL A 281 18.12 -3.62 0.33
N GLN A 282 17.98 -2.93 1.47
CA GLN A 282 17.29 -3.45 2.65
C GLN A 282 16.02 -2.64 2.91
N LEU A 283 14.92 -3.34 3.16
CA LEU A 283 13.68 -2.75 3.64
C LEU A 283 13.65 -2.87 5.16
N VAL A 284 13.76 -1.74 5.85
CA VAL A 284 13.79 -1.69 7.32
C VAL A 284 12.70 -0.71 7.77
N GLY A 285 11.71 -1.20 8.51
CA GLY A 285 10.53 -0.39 8.78
C GLY A 285 9.86 0.10 7.49
N ASP A 286 9.61 1.40 7.41
CA ASP A 286 9.04 2.09 6.23
C ASP A 286 10.12 2.79 5.39
N GLU A 287 11.35 2.28 5.44
CA GLU A 287 12.51 2.87 4.80
C GLU A 287 13.22 1.88 3.86
N LEU A 288 13.63 2.36 2.69
CA LEU A 288 14.53 1.64 1.80
C LEU A 288 15.95 2.18 1.91
N HIS A 289 16.86 1.28 2.27
CA HIS A 289 18.27 1.54 2.49
C HIS A 289 19.09 0.93 1.36
N PHE A 290 19.70 1.78 0.54
CA PHE A 290 20.61 1.38 -0.53
C PHE A 290 22.05 1.28 0.00
N ALA A 291 22.76 0.20 -0.30
CA ALA A 291 24.12 0.00 0.19
C ALA A 291 25.14 0.96 -0.44
N SER A 292 24.91 1.42 -1.67
CA SER A 292 25.65 2.53 -2.28
C SER A 292 25.59 3.82 -1.45
N GLU A 293 24.49 4.02 -0.74
CA GLU A 293 24.24 5.17 0.14
C GLU A 293 24.51 4.85 1.63
N ALA A 294 25.31 3.82 1.91
CA ALA A 294 25.65 3.42 3.27
C ALA A 294 26.34 4.59 4.03
N GLY A 295 25.61 5.18 4.98
CA GLY A 295 26.05 6.33 5.76
C GLY A 295 25.41 7.66 5.35
N SER A 296 24.54 7.68 4.34
CA SER A 296 23.63 8.80 4.07
C SER A 296 22.75 9.08 5.30
N ALA A 297 22.43 10.36 5.52
CA ALA A 297 21.61 10.79 6.65
C ALA A 297 20.12 10.41 6.49
N THR A 298 19.66 10.15 5.26
CA THR A 298 18.24 9.94 4.95
C THR A 298 18.06 8.78 3.97
N PRO A 299 17.30 7.73 4.34
CA PRO A 299 16.89 6.69 3.40
C PRO A 299 15.66 7.11 2.59
N PHE A 300 15.32 6.34 1.56
CA PHE A 300 14.04 6.47 0.86
C PHE A 300 12.90 6.15 1.84
N GLN A 301 11.86 6.98 1.86
CA GLN A 301 10.70 6.84 2.73
C GLN A 301 9.49 6.36 1.94
N SER A 302 8.70 5.44 2.49
CA SER A 302 7.45 5.00 1.87
C SER A 302 6.44 6.17 1.73
N ILE A 303 5.81 6.30 0.57
CA ILE A 303 4.77 7.30 0.31
C ILE A 303 3.40 6.69 0.63
N LYS A 304 2.90 6.95 1.84
CA LYS A 304 1.59 6.49 2.32
C LYS A 304 1.04 7.44 3.40
N ASP A 305 -0.27 7.56 3.49
CA ASP A 305 -0.95 8.28 4.57
C ASP A 305 -2.28 7.59 4.92
N VAL A 306 -2.38 7.08 6.14
CA VAL A 306 -3.58 6.39 6.64
C VAL A 306 -4.80 7.32 6.73
N ASN A 307 -4.58 8.63 6.83
CA ASN A 307 -5.64 9.63 6.92
C ASN A 307 -6.02 10.24 5.56
N ASN A 308 -5.23 9.96 4.52
CA ASN A 308 -5.45 10.49 3.18
C ASN A 308 -5.37 9.37 2.14
N PRO A 309 -6.52 8.78 1.74
CA PRO A 309 -6.54 7.61 0.87
C PRO A 309 -6.04 7.88 -0.55
N TYR A 310 -5.84 9.15 -0.93
CA TYR A 310 -5.26 9.52 -2.22
C TYR A 310 -3.74 9.31 -2.25
N VAL A 311 -3.04 9.43 -1.11
CA VAL A 311 -1.57 9.37 -1.02
C VAL A 311 -1.07 7.96 -1.33
N GLY A 312 -0.08 7.87 -2.21
CA GLY A 312 0.49 6.61 -2.72
C GLY A 312 0.56 6.57 -4.24
N ALA A 313 0.87 5.39 -4.78
CA ALA A 313 1.00 5.18 -6.22
C ALA A 313 -0.23 4.55 -6.88
N TRP A 314 -0.42 4.96 -8.13
CA TRP A 314 -1.56 4.65 -8.96
C TRP A 314 -1.09 4.38 -10.39
N TYR A 315 -1.41 3.21 -10.92
CA TYR A 315 -0.99 2.71 -12.22
C TYR A 315 -2.10 2.84 -13.27
N LEU A 316 -1.74 3.35 -14.45
CA LEU A 316 -2.61 3.43 -15.61
C LEU A 316 -1.89 2.86 -16.83
N PRO A 317 -2.32 1.72 -17.40
CA PRO A 317 -1.79 1.24 -18.66
C PRO A 317 -2.30 2.09 -19.83
N GLU A 318 -1.45 2.32 -20.84
CA GLU A 318 -1.77 3.09 -22.02
C GLU A 318 -1.15 2.50 -23.30
N GLY A 319 -1.92 1.66 -24.00
CA GLY A 319 -1.42 0.97 -25.19
C GLY A 319 -0.23 0.05 -24.85
N GLU A 320 0.94 0.35 -25.43
CA GLU A 320 2.20 -0.34 -25.12
C GLU A 320 3.01 0.34 -23.99
N GLY A 321 2.51 1.47 -23.48
CA GLY A 321 3.08 2.23 -22.38
C GLY A 321 2.26 2.15 -21.09
N PHE A 322 2.70 2.89 -20.09
CA PHE A 322 2.06 3.03 -18.79
C PHE A 322 2.43 4.37 -18.14
N ASN A 323 1.55 4.79 -17.23
CA ASN A 323 1.68 5.99 -16.42
C ASN A 323 1.61 5.59 -14.95
N VAL A 324 2.48 6.18 -14.13
CA VAL A 324 2.45 6.05 -12.66
C VAL A 324 2.21 7.43 -12.07
N LEU A 325 0.99 7.63 -11.55
CA LEU A 325 0.65 8.79 -10.74
C LEU A 325 0.99 8.48 -9.28
N THR A 326 1.82 9.31 -8.66
CA THR A 326 2.10 9.28 -7.23
C THR A 326 1.59 10.56 -6.58
N ILE A 327 0.62 10.42 -5.68
CA ILE A 327 0.19 11.51 -4.81
C ILE A 327 1.12 11.50 -3.60
N LEU A 328 1.93 12.55 -3.46
CA LEU A 328 3.02 12.60 -2.48
C LEU A 328 2.52 12.96 -1.09
N ASP A 329 1.63 13.96 -1.04
CA ASP A 329 1.05 14.51 0.18
C ASP A 329 -0.32 15.13 -0.15
N ALA A 330 -0.88 15.94 0.75
CA ALA A 330 -2.17 16.59 0.56
C ALA A 330 -2.26 17.62 -0.58
N SER A 331 -1.14 17.96 -1.22
CA SER A 331 -1.03 19.06 -2.18
C SER A 331 -0.06 18.84 -3.34
N HIS A 332 0.82 17.84 -3.32
CA HIS A 332 1.79 17.57 -4.40
C HIS A 332 1.58 16.21 -5.05
N TYR A 333 1.85 16.14 -6.35
CA TYR A 333 1.87 14.91 -7.11
C TYR A 333 3.04 14.87 -8.10
N VAL A 334 3.35 13.66 -8.55
CA VAL A 334 4.14 13.41 -9.76
C VAL A 334 3.41 12.39 -10.62
N VAL A 335 3.37 12.60 -11.93
CA VAL A 335 3.02 11.55 -12.89
C VAL A 335 4.24 11.25 -13.75
N ALA A 336 4.59 9.97 -13.86
CA ALA A 336 5.73 9.51 -14.64
C ALA A 336 5.27 8.59 -15.78
N HIS A 337 5.89 8.75 -16.94
CA HIS A 337 5.53 8.08 -18.18
C HIS A 337 6.71 7.27 -18.69
N ASN A 338 6.46 6.04 -19.14
CA ASN A 338 7.50 5.24 -19.79
C ASN A 338 7.60 5.49 -21.31
N ALA A 339 6.51 5.98 -21.92
CA ALA A 339 6.36 6.10 -23.36
C ALA A 339 5.38 7.22 -23.77
N ASN A 340 5.53 8.40 -23.17
CA ASN A 340 4.80 9.60 -23.56
C ASN A 340 4.89 9.86 -25.07
N GLY A 341 3.74 10.13 -25.68
CA GLY A 341 3.60 10.41 -27.11
C GLY A 341 3.29 11.87 -27.43
N GLU A 342 3.11 12.70 -26.40
CA GLU A 342 2.61 14.07 -26.52
C GLU A 342 3.73 15.10 -26.29
N VAL A 343 3.64 16.24 -26.96
CA VAL A 343 4.62 17.34 -26.84
C VAL A 343 4.02 18.67 -27.24
N TYR A 344 4.44 19.76 -26.60
CA TYR A 344 4.03 21.10 -27.01
C TYR A 344 4.61 21.48 -28.38
N SER A 345 3.90 22.38 -29.05
CA SER A 345 4.32 22.85 -30.37
C SER A 345 5.65 23.60 -30.30
N GLY A 346 6.70 23.00 -30.87
CA GLY A 346 8.03 23.59 -30.97
C GLY A 346 9.09 22.92 -30.08
N ASP A 347 8.69 21.99 -29.22
CA ASP A 347 9.58 21.24 -28.34
C ASP A 347 9.89 19.84 -28.90
N ASP A 348 10.90 19.20 -28.34
CA ASP A 348 11.29 17.82 -28.68
C ASP A 348 10.52 16.85 -27.78
N LEU A 349 10.01 15.76 -28.36
CA LEU A 349 9.31 14.72 -27.61
C LEU A 349 10.26 14.03 -26.63
N VAL A 350 9.86 13.99 -25.36
CA VAL A 350 10.52 13.20 -24.32
C VAL A 350 9.59 12.04 -23.96
N ALA A 351 9.96 10.82 -24.38
CA ALA A 351 9.11 9.65 -24.21
C ALA A 351 9.12 9.12 -22.76
N VAL A 352 10.29 9.09 -22.12
CA VAL A 352 10.37 8.77 -20.68
C VAL A 352 10.39 10.09 -19.94
N SER A 353 9.27 10.49 -19.36
CA SER A 353 9.05 11.85 -18.86
C SER A 353 8.34 11.85 -17.52
N SER A 354 8.30 13.01 -16.87
CA SER A 354 7.45 13.23 -15.70
C SER A 354 6.90 14.64 -15.65
N GLU A 355 5.77 14.80 -14.97
CA GLU A 355 5.18 16.08 -14.58
C GLU A 355 5.07 16.12 -13.06
N TRP A 356 5.54 17.21 -12.46
CA TRP A 356 5.45 17.50 -11.03
C TRP A 356 4.57 18.71 -10.83
N GLY A 357 3.55 18.58 -9.99
CA GLY A 357 2.56 19.63 -9.84
C GLY A 357 1.93 19.67 -8.46
N THR A 358 1.08 20.68 -8.30
CA THR A 358 0.27 20.88 -7.09
C THR A 358 -1.19 20.63 -7.39
N TYR A 359 -1.92 20.10 -6.42
CA TYR A 359 -3.34 19.81 -6.55
C TYR A 359 -4.14 20.19 -5.30
N SER A 360 -5.46 20.14 -5.42
CA SER A 360 -6.36 20.17 -4.27
C SER A 360 -7.54 19.23 -4.50
N VAL A 361 -8.10 18.69 -3.41
CA VAL A 361 -9.38 17.95 -3.43
C VAL A 361 -10.37 18.67 -2.53
N THR A 362 -11.48 19.14 -3.10
CA THR A 362 -12.56 19.79 -2.36
C THR A 362 -13.88 19.15 -2.71
N ASN A 363 -14.59 18.61 -1.71
CA ASN A 363 -15.89 17.95 -1.89
C ASN A 363 -15.89 16.87 -2.99
N GLY A 364 -14.86 16.02 -3.04
CA GLY A 364 -14.72 14.96 -4.05
C GLY A 364 -14.41 15.47 -5.46
N ASN A 365 -13.88 16.69 -5.59
CA ASN A 365 -13.43 17.23 -6.87
C ASN A 365 -11.92 17.50 -6.81
N PHE A 366 -11.17 16.84 -7.68
CA PHE A 366 -9.74 17.03 -7.88
C PHE A 366 -9.51 18.20 -8.84
N GLU A 367 -8.57 19.06 -8.50
CA GLU A 367 -8.12 20.18 -9.34
C GLU A 367 -6.60 20.27 -9.29
N VAL A 368 -5.95 20.16 -10.44
CA VAL A 368 -4.54 20.55 -10.60
C VAL A 368 -4.47 22.08 -10.52
N THR A 369 -3.70 22.56 -9.55
CA THR A 369 -3.60 23.98 -9.19
C THR A 369 -2.34 24.65 -9.75
N GLY A 370 -1.36 23.86 -10.19
CA GLY A 370 -0.13 24.36 -10.79
C GLY A 370 0.82 23.25 -11.20
N VAL A 371 1.79 23.60 -12.04
CA VAL A 371 2.92 22.75 -12.43
C VAL A 371 4.20 23.38 -11.89
N GLU A 372 5.04 22.54 -11.31
CA GLU A 372 6.34 22.91 -10.77
C GLU A 372 7.44 22.69 -11.81
N THR A 373 7.43 21.53 -12.49
CA THR A 373 8.36 21.17 -13.56
C THR A 373 7.81 19.99 -14.36
N GLU A 374 8.08 19.94 -15.67
CA GLU A 374 7.56 18.91 -16.56
C GLU A 374 8.48 18.67 -17.77
N THR A 375 8.37 17.47 -18.37
CA THR A 375 8.95 17.13 -19.68
C THR A 375 8.00 16.36 -20.60
N ASP A 376 6.78 16.08 -20.14
CA ASP A 376 5.77 15.28 -20.81
C ASP A 376 4.85 16.09 -21.75
N GLY A 377 4.92 17.43 -21.72
CA GLY A 377 4.08 18.24 -22.58
C GLY A 377 2.61 18.16 -22.12
N PRO A 378 1.63 18.04 -23.03
CA PRO A 378 0.23 17.91 -22.63
C PRO A 378 -0.17 16.47 -22.22
N GLY A 379 0.81 15.56 -22.06
CA GLY A 379 0.56 14.15 -21.73
C GLY A 379 0.22 13.87 -20.26
N GLY A 380 0.46 14.83 -19.38
CA GLY A 380 0.29 14.71 -17.93
C GLY A 380 -1.11 15.08 -17.43
N LEU A 381 -1.18 15.58 -16.19
CA LEU A 381 -2.43 16.10 -15.62
C LEU A 381 -2.59 17.60 -15.91
N TYR A 382 -1.62 18.24 -16.56
CA TYR A 382 -1.68 19.64 -16.98
C TYR A 382 -1.39 19.80 -18.47
N ASP A 383 -2.19 20.66 -19.13
CA ASP A 383 -1.97 21.05 -20.52
C ASP A 383 -1.95 22.57 -20.65
N ALA A 384 -0.75 23.14 -20.85
CA ALA A 384 -0.56 24.58 -21.04
C ALA A 384 -1.21 25.13 -22.32
N SER A 385 -1.47 24.28 -23.31
CA SER A 385 -2.07 24.62 -24.60
C SER A 385 -3.61 24.56 -24.58
N GLY A 386 -4.16 23.86 -23.59
CA GLY A 386 -5.59 23.57 -23.41
C GLY A 386 -6.26 24.35 -22.28
N ALA A 387 -7.05 23.65 -21.48
CA ALA A 387 -7.82 24.22 -20.37
C ALA A 387 -6.97 24.50 -19.10
N GLY A 388 -5.69 24.13 -19.11
CA GLY A 388 -4.81 24.11 -17.93
C GLY A 388 -4.82 22.73 -17.28
N GLY A 389 -4.96 22.69 -15.96
CA GLY A 389 -4.92 21.46 -15.18
C GLY A 389 -6.22 20.65 -15.19
N LEU A 390 -6.09 19.33 -14.97
CA LEU A 390 -7.21 18.41 -14.79
C LEU A 390 -8.15 18.93 -13.70
N THR A 391 -9.45 19.00 -14.03
CA THR A 391 -10.53 19.21 -13.06
C THR A 391 -11.56 18.11 -13.24
N ALA A 392 -11.75 17.27 -12.23
CA ALA A 392 -12.64 16.12 -12.31
C ALA A 392 -13.24 15.76 -10.96
N ALA A 393 -14.46 15.22 -10.97
CA ALA A 393 -14.94 14.47 -9.81
C ALA A 393 -14.01 13.27 -9.59
N THR A 394 -13.69 12.99 -8.33
CA THR A 394 -12.73 11.94 -7.97
C THR A 394 -13.19 11.14 -6.75
N GLU A 395 -12.87 9.86 -6.76
CA GLU A 395 -13.12 8.93 -5.67
C GLU A 395 -11.98 7.90 -5.62
N VAL A 396 -11.51 7.59 -4.42
CA VAL A 396 -10.74 6.37 -4.17
C VAL A 396 -11.74 5.29 -3.77
N ALA A 397 -12.04 4.38 -4.69
CA ALA A 397 -12.96 3.30 -4.42
C ALA A 397 -12.36 2.31 -3.41
N GLY A 398 -13.21 1.70 -2.57
CA GLY A 398 -12.77 0.71 -1.58
C GLY A 398 -12.06 -0.50 -2.19
N TYR A 399 -12.28 -0.78 -3.48
CA TYR A 399 -11.58 -1.82 -4.23
C TYR A 399 -10.28 -1.36 -4.89
N GLY A 400 -9.73 -0.20 -4.53
CA GLY A 400 -8.39 0.21 -4.92
C GLY A 400 -8.27 0.82 -6.32
N ASP A 401 -9.32 1.49 -6.80
CA ASP A 401 -9.25 2.33 -8.01
C ASP A 401 -9.33 3.82 -7.61
N LEU A 402 -8.42 4.63 -8.12
CA LEU A 402 -8.54 6.09 -8.10
C LEU A 402 -9.22 6.54 -9.39
N GLN A 403 -10.47 6.99 -9.25
CA GLN A 403 -11.35 7.32 -10.36
C GLN A 403 -11.36 8.82 -10.62
N PHE A 404 -11.39 9.19 -11.89
CA PHE A 404 -11.59 10.55 -12.36
C PHE A 404 -12.73 10.59 -13.36
N ALA A 405 -13.67 11.51 -13.16
CA ALA A 405 -14.77 11.76 -14.08
C ALA A 405 -14.76 13.26 -14.49
N PRO A 406 -14.00 13.64 -15.53
CA PRO A 406 -14.04 14.99 -16.08
C PRO A 406 -15.41 15.30 -16.69
N ALA A 407 -15.88 16.54 -16.60
CA ALA A 407 -17.25 16.90 -17.02
C ALA A 407 -17.50 16.81 -18.54
N SER A 408 -16.45 16.86 -19.36
CA SER A 408 -16.53 16.89 -20.83
C SER A 408 -15.92 15.68 -21.53
N GLU A 409 -15.45 14.69 -20.77
CA GLU A 409 -14.71 13.54 -21.28
C GLU A 409 -15.16 12.26 -20.60
N SER A 410 -14.76 11.11 -21.16
CA SER A 410 -15.00 9.83 -20.50
C SER A 410 -14.19 9.75 -19.21
N GLY A 411 -14.78 9.18 -18.17
CA GLY A 411 -14.04 8.88 -16.94
C GLY A 411 -12.95 7.83 -17.18
N PHE A 412 -11.92 7.87 -16.34
CA PHE A 412 -10.83 6.92 -16.32
C PHE A 412 -10.45 6.61 -14.87
N ALA A 413 -9.70 5.52 -14.68
CA ALA A 413 -9.30 5.08 -13.35
C ALA A 413 -7.87 4.56 -13.37
N PHE A 414 -7.10 4.95 -12.38
CA PHE A 414 -5.83 4.31 -12.06
C PHE A 414 -6.08 3.21 -11.04
N ARG A 415 -5.32 2.12 -11.15
CA ARG A 415 -5.30 1.04 -10.18
C ARG A 415 -4.26 1.32 -9.10
N ARG A 416 -4.58 1.09 -7.83
CA ARG A 416 -3.62 1.23 -6.74
C ARG A 416 -2.41 0.29 -6.93
N VAL A 417 -1.22 0.79 -6.66
CA VAL A 417 0.03 0.01 -6.62
C VAL A 417 0.37 -0.32 -5.18
N GLY A 418 0.84 -1.55 -4.94
CA GLY A 418 1.20 -2.03 -3.62
C GLY A 418 -0.01 -2.46 -2.79
N ARG A 419 0.28 -2.90 -1.56
CA ARG A 419 -0.71 -3.41 -0.61
C ARG A 419 -1.55 -2.29 -0.01
N PHE A 420 -2.82 -2.60 0.25
CA PHE A 420 -3.74 -1.72 0.96
C PHE A 420 -4.79 -2.48 1.74
N ASN A 421 -5.34 -1.81 2.75
CA ASN A 421 -6.30 -2.38 3.66
C ASN A 421 -7.71 -2.24 3.08
N VAL A 422 -8.50 -3.30 3.21
CA VAL A 422 -9.92 -3.33 2.83
C VAL A 422 -10.75 -3.83 4.01
N GLU A 423 -11.85 -3.12 4.26
CA GLU A 423 -12.91 -3.56 5.17
C GLU A 423 -13.97 -4.26 4.33
N LEU A 424 -14.17 -5.55 4.57
CA LEU A 424 -15.09 -6.42 3.86
C LEU A 424 -16.39 -6.59 4.63
N SER A 425 -17.48 -6.80 3.91
CA SER A 425 -18.77 -7.25 4.43
C SER A 425 -19.33 -8.32 3.51
N ASP A 426 -19.54 -9.53 4.02
CA ASP A 426 -20.21 -10.59 3.27
C ASP A 426 -21.72 -10.30 3.12
N LEU A 427 -22.42 -11.14 2.33
CA LEU A 427 -23.86 -11.00 2.09
C LEU A 427 -24.73 -11.30 3.32
N ALA A 428 -24.16 -11.96 4.34
CA ALA A 428 -24.82 -12.16 5.63
C ALA A 428 -24.62 -10.97 6.60
N GLY A 429 -23.81 -9.97 6.20
CA GLY A 429 -23.47 -8.80 6.99
C GLY A 429 -22.36 -9.02 8.00
N ASN A 430 -21.60 -10.12 7.90
CA ASN A 430 -20.39 -10.31 8.69
C ASN A 430 -19.26 -9.47 8.11
N THR A 431 -18.49 -8.82 8.98
CA THR A 431 -17.38 -7.95 8.57
C THR A 431 -16.03 -8.55 8.92
N SER A 432 -15.04 -8.30 8.07
CA SER A 432 -13.63 -8.63 8.30
C SER A 432 -12.74 -7.57 7.65
N SER A 433 -11.46 -7.54 8.00
CA SER A 433 -10.47 -6.70 7.35
C SER A 433 -9.38 -7.56 6.72
N MET A 434 -8.84 -7.13 5.60
CA MET A 434 -7.78 -7.84 4.88
C MET A 434 -6.80 -6.85 4.24
N ILE A 435 -5.55 -7.25 4.11
CA ILE A 435 -4.60 -6.56 3.23
C ILE A 435 -4.63 -7.23 1.86
N VAL A 436 -4.88 -6.45 0.82
CA VAL A 436 -4.93 -6.92 -0.56
C VAL A 436 -3.97 -6.12 -1.44
N GLU A 437 -3.64 -6.67 -2.59
CA GLU A 437 -2.86 -6.00 -3.62
C GLU A 437 -3.60 -6.14 -4.95
N ARG A 438 -3.74 -5.04 -5.69
CA ARG A 438 -4.40 -5.08 -7.00
C ARG A 438 -3.50 -5.74 -8.03
N THR A 439 -4.12 -6.40 -9.01
CA THR A 439 -3.42 -6.88 -10.20
C THR A 439 -4.22 -6.59 -11.48
N GLY A 440 -3.57 -6.76 -12.64
CA GLY A 440 -4.14 -6.53 -13.96
C GLY A 440 -4.28 -7.79 -14.80
N GLY A 441 -4.76 -7.62 -16.04
CA GLY A 441 -4.72 -8.68 -17.06
C GLY A 441 -5.75 -9.80 -16.91
N VAL A 442 -6.52 -9.85 -15.82
CA VAL A 442 -7.60 -10.82 -15.62
C VAL A 442 -8.80 -10.53 -16.52
N PHE A 443 -9.14 -9.26 -16.71
CA PHE A 443 -10.23 -8.83 -17.60
C PHE A 443 -9.69 -7.91 -18.70
N ALA A 444 -10.29 -7.99 -19.88
CA ALA A 444 -9.99 -7.11 -21.01
C ALA A 444 -11.27 -6.72 -21.74
N ASN A 445 -11.42 -5.42 -22.05
CA ASN A 445 -12.62 -4.92 -22.70
C ASN A 445 -12.85 -5.60 -24.06
N GLY A 446 -14.09 -6.04 -24.33
CA GLY A 446 -14.45 -6.74 -25.57
C GLY A 446 -13.88 -8.15 -25.71
N THR A 447 -13.29 -8.73 -24.66
CA THR A 447 -12.85 -10.13 -24.62
C THR A 447 -13.84 -10.96 -23.80
N ASP A 448 -14.48 -11.93 -24.46
CA ASP A 448 -15.37 -12.88 -23.80
C ASP A 448 -14.64 -13.65 -22.69
N LYS A 449 -15.30 -13.83 -21.55
CA LYS A 449 -14.76 -14.56 -20.40
C LYS A 449 -15.90 -15.17 -19.59
N SER A 450 -15.66 -16.35 -19.02
CA SER A 450 -16.64 -17.07 -18.21
C SER A 450 -16.01 -17.60 -16.93
N PHE A 451 -16.66 -17.37 -15.79
CA PHE A 451 -16.14 -17.75 -14.49
C PHE A 451 -17.26 -18.01 -13.47
N GLU A 452 -16.97 -18.83 -12.47
CA GLU A 452 -17.79 -19.04 -11.27
C GLU A 452 -17.14 -18.30 -10.10
N PHE A 453 -17.93 -17.75 -9.21
CA PHE A 453 -17.47 -17.18 -7.94
C PHE A 453 -18.44 -17.49 -6.80
N ASP A 454 -17.92 -17.53 -5.58
CA ASP A 454 -18.72 -17.74 -4.37
C ASP A 454 -19.46 -16.45 -3.95
N LEU A 455 -20.73 -16.60 -3.60
CA LEU A 455 -21.56 -15.59 -2.94
C LEU A 455 -21.31 -15.71 -1.42
N VAL A 456 -20.24 -15.06 -0.97
CA VAL A 456 -19.75 -15.19 0.41
C VAL A 456 -20.82 -14.76 1.40
N GLY A 457 -21.04 -15.59 2.43
CA GLY A 457 -22.10 -15.41 3.44
C GLY A 457 -23.38 -16.20 3.16
N GLU A 458 -23.63 -16.62 1.91
CA GLU A 458 -24.87 -17.35 1.54
C GLU A 458 -24.67 -18.85 1.33
N GLY A 459 -23.42 -19.32 1.20
CA GLY A 459 -23.14 -20.72 0.88
C GLY A 459 -23.63 -21.11 -0.52
N ALA A 460 -23.67 -20.14 -1.42
CA ALA A 460 -24.07 -20.26 -2.82
C ALA A 460 -22.94 -19.74 -3.74
N ALA A 461 -23.09 -19.95 -5.03
CA ALA A 461 -22.19 -19.46 -6.06
C ALA A 461 -22.98 -18.99 -7.28
N ALA A 462 -22.33 -18.18 -8.13
CA ALA A 462 -22.89 -17.71 -9.38
C ALA A 462 -21.90 -17.92 -10.53
N GLU A 463 -22.43 -18.26 -11.70
CA GLU A 463 -21.68 -18.40 -12.94
C GLU A 463 -21.93 -17.16 -13.82
N VAL A 464 -20.86 -16.53 -14.28
CA VAL A 464 -20.89 -15.36 -15.16
C VAL A 464 -20.37 -15.75 -16.53
N ILE A 465 -21.09 -15.35 -17.57
CA ILE A 465 -20.66 -15.47 -18.97
C ILE A 465 -20.70 -14.09 -19.61
N LEU A 466 -19.53 -13.50 -19.88
CA LEU A 466 -19.38 -12.27 -20.65
C LEU A 466 -19.23 -12.62 -22.13
N SER A 467 -20.10 -12.06 -22.98
CA SER A 467 -19.97 -12.23 -24.43
C SER A 467 -20.35 -10.96 -25.20
N GLY A 468 -19.43 -10.51 -26.06
CA GLY A 468 -19.59 -9.25 -26.78
C GLY A 468 -19.67 -8.06 -25.82
N SER A 469 -20.82 -7.41 -25.74
CA SER A 469 -21.08 -6.30 -24.80
C SER A 469 -22.18 -6.63 -23.78
N THR A 470 -22.59 -7.90 -23.69
CA THR A 470 -23.67 -8.41 -22.84
C THR A 470 -23.21 -9.70 -22.16
N GLY A 471 -24.14 -10.46 -21.61
CA GLY A 471 -23.83 -11.74 -20.98
C GLY A 471 -25.00 -12.30 -20.18
N SER A 472 -24.70 -13.25 -19.31
CA SER A 472 -25.67 -13.82 -18.37
C SER A 472 -25.00 -14.12 -17.03
N VAL A 473 -25.78 -14.07 -15.96
CA VAL A 473 -25.40 -14.62 -14.66
C VAL A 473 -26.38 -15.71 -14.29
N THR A 474 -25.88 -16.85 -13.83
CA THR A 474 -26.68 -17.97 -13.33
C THR A 474 -26.40 -18.16 -11.84
N TYR A 475 -27.42 -17.95 -11.02
CA TYR A 475 -27.37 -18.19 -9.58
C TYR A 475 -27.59 -19.68 -9.30
N LEU A 476 -26.57 -20.38 -8.80
CA LEU A 476 -26.55 -21.84 -8.75
C LEU A 476 -27.49 -22.44 -7.68
N ALA A 477 -27.84 -21.65 -6.66
CA ALA A 477 -28.69 -22.11 -5.55
C ALA A 477 -30.12 -22.43 -5.99
N ASP A 478 -30.66 -21.66 -6.93
CA ASP A 478 -32.04 -21.75 -7.41
C ASP A 478 -32.14 -21.89 -8.95
N ASN A 479 -31.00 -21.87 -9.65
CA ASN A 479 -30.92 -21.91 -11.11
C ASN A 479 -31.69 -20.73 -11.74
N GLU A 480 -31.65 -19.58 -11.09
CA GLU A 480 -32.14 -18.31 -11.63
C GLU A 480 -31.11 -17.72 -12.59
N GLU A 481 -31.59 -17.21 -13.73
CA GLU A 481 -30.75 -16.61 -14.77
C GLU A 481 -31.15 -15.14 -14.97
N THR A 482 -30.16 -14.26 -14.94
CA THR A 482 -30.27 -12.83 -15.23
C THR A 482 -29.52 -12.51 -16.52
N VAL A 483 -29.87 -11.39 -17.13
CA VAL A 483 -29.20 -10.92 -18.35
C VAL A 483 -28.28 -9.77 -17.98
N ILE A 484 -27.01 -9.84 -18.39
CA ILE A 484 -26.10 -8.71 -18.29
C ILE A 484 -26.43 -7.72 -19.42
N ASP A 485 -26.93 -6.55 -19.04
CA ASP A 485 -27.36 -5.49 -19.96
C ASP A 485 -26.18 -4.80 -20.62
N PHE A 486 -25.11 -4.60 -19.85
CA PHE A 486 -23.81 -4.17 -20.33
C PHE A 486 -22.71 -4.62 -19.37
N TRP A 487 -21.50 -4.73 -19.89
CA TRP A 487 -20.28 -4.82 -19.09
C TRP A 487 -19.16 -4.00 -19.72
N THR A 488 -18.24 -3.55 -18.88
CA THR A 488 -17.05 -2.80 -19.29
C THR A 488 -15.87 -3.16 -18.40
N VAL A 489 -14.65 -2.95 -18.91
CA VAL A 489 -13.43 -3.05 -18.12
C VAL A 489 -12.75 -1.69 -18.16
N ASN A 490 -12.52 -1.09 -17.00
CA ASN A 490 -11.82 0.20 -16.94
C ASN A 490 -10.31 0.01 -17.19
N ALA A 491 -9.58 1.11 -17.35
CA ALA A 491 -8.14 1.05 -17.63
C ALA A 491 -7.33 0.37 -16.50
N GLY A 492 -7.80 0.43 -15.25
CA GLY A 492 -7.24 -0.31 -14.13
C GLY A 492 -7.41 -1.84 -14.22
N GLY A 493 -8.25 -2.34 -15.12
CA GLY A 493 -8.54 -3.77 -15.26
C GLY A 493 -9.71 -4.25 -14.39
N THR A 494 -10.49 -3.32 -13.83
CA THR A 494 -11.71 -3.64 -13.06
C THR A 494 -12.86 -3.89 -14.02
N LEU A 495 -13.51 -5.05 -13.88
CA LEU A 495 -14.75 -5.37 -14.57
C LEU A 495 -15.92 -4.73 -13.82
N VAL A 496 -16.81 -4.09 -14.56
CA VAL A 496 -18.09 -3.59 -14.08
C VAL A 496 -19.19 -4.10 -14.99
N TYR A 497 -20.27 -4.63 -14.44
CA TYR A 497 -21.47 -4.97 -15.20
C TYR A 497 -22.75 -4.67 -14.45
N GLU A 498 -23.82 -4.44 -15.21
CA GLU A 498 -25.18 -4.36 -14.70
C GLU A 498 -25.99 -5.51 -15.28
N GLU A 499 -26.83 -6.11 -14.45
CA GLU A 499 -27.73 -7.19 -14.84
C GLU A 499 -29.18 -6.90 -14.48
N THR A 500 -30.10 -7.47 -15.28
CA THR A 500 -31.55 -7.41 -15.05
C THR A 500 -32.12 -8.82 -14.92
N ASN A 501 -32.86 -9.06 -13.84
CA ASN A 501 -33.75 -10.21 -13.72
C ASN A 501 -34.98 -10.03 -14.61
N GLN A 502 -35.14 -10.90 -15.61
CA GLN A 502 -36.22 -10.76 -16.59
C GLN A 502 -37.63 -11.08 -16.04
N ASN A 503 -37.72 -11.69 -14.86
CA ASN A 503 -39.00 -12.08 -14.25
C ASN A 503 -39.65 -10.92 -13.47
N ASP A 504 -38.85 -10.15 -12.73
CA ASP A 504 -39.34 -9.07 -11.86
C ASP A 504 -38.76 -7.68 -12.19
N LEU A 505 -37.82 -7.62 -13.14
CA LEU A 505 -37.13 -6.41 -13.61
C LEU A 505 -36.26 -5.74 -12.54
N SER A 506 -35.87 -6.47 -11.50
CA SER A 506 -34.85 -6.02 -10.55
C SER A 506 -33.47 -5.97 -11.21
N THR A 507 -32.67 -4.98 -10.81
CA THR A 507 -31.31 -4.75 -11.33
C THR A 507 -30.23 -4.93 -10.27
N GLY A 508 -29.09 -5.48 -10.69
CA GLY A 508 -27.90 -5.69 -9.88
C GLY A 508 -26.67 -5.06 -10.53
N GLY A 509 -25.88 -4.32 -9.75
CA GLY A 509 -24.61 -3.75 -10.15
C GLY A 509 -23.46 -4.51 -9.53
N TRP A 510 -22.49 -4.92 -10.35
CA TRP A 510 -21.37 -5.73 -9.92
C TRP A 510 -20.04 -5.12 -10.35
N VAL A 511 -19.08 -5.13 -9.45
CA VAL A 511 -17.69 -4.77 -9.71
C VAL A 511 -16.79 -5.95 -9.31
N PHE A 512 -15.88 -6.32 -10.20
CA PHE A 512 -14.84 -7.30 -9.94
C PHE A 512 -13.48 -6.64 -10.16
N ALA A 513 -12.79 -6.38 -9.06
CA ALA A 513 -11.48 -5.76 -9.06
C ALA A 513 -10.42 -6.84 -8.76
N PRO A 514 -9.64 -7.29 -9.76
CA PRO A 514 -8.67 -8.36 -9.58
C PRO A 514 -7.61 -8.08 -8.51
N ILE A 515 -7.31 -9.08 -7.69
CA ILE A 515 -6.26 -9.01 -6.66
C ILE A 515 -5.21 -10.09 -6.89
N ARG A 516 -4.01 -9.83 -6.40
CA ARG A 516 -2.89 -10.76 -6.43
C ARG A 516 -3.01 -11.76 -5.28
N THR A 517 -2.77 -13.02 -5.57
CA THR A 517 -2.63 -14.11 -4.59
C THR A 517 -1.41 -14.96 -4.93
N ALA A 518 -0.82 -15.64 -3.95
CA ALA A 518 0.37 -16.48 -4.17
C ALA A 518 0.03 -17.86 -4.77
N ASP A 519 -1.23 -18.29 -4.67
CA ASP A 519 -1.73 -19.59 -5.16
C ASP A 519 -1.81 -19.70 -6.71
N GLY A 520 -1.56 -18.60 -7.42
CA GLY A 520 -1.60 -18.53 -8.88
C GLY A 520 -3.01 -18.63 -9.47
N LYS A 521 -4.05 -18.52 -8.64
CA LYS A 521 -5.45 -18.46 -9.06
C LYS A 521 -5.86 -17.02 -9.33
N GLU A 522 -6.97 -16.85 -10.05
CA GLU A 522 -7.57 -15.53 -10.24
C GLU A 522 -8.52 -15.23 -9.09
N TRP A 523 -8.31 -14.10 -8.42
CA TRP A 523 -9.17 -13.64 -7.34
C TRP A 523 -9.58 -12.20 -7.59
N ALA A 524 -10.72 -11.78 -7.03
CA ALA A 524 -11.16 -10.39 -7.09
C ALA A 524 -11.83 -9.95 -5.79
N LEU A 525 -11.70 -8.66 -5.50
CA LEU A 525 -12.67 -7.95 -4.68
C LEU A 525 -13.96 -7.79 -5.48
N VAL A 526 -15.07 -8.15 -4.85
CA VAL A 526 -16.42 -8.14 -5.42
C VAL A 526 -17.24 -7.11 -4.66
N ASP A 527 -17.67 -6.04 -5.33
CA ASP A 527 -18.65 -5.06 -4.82
C ASP A 527 -19.99 -5.35 -5.52
N PHE A 528 -20.99 -5.73 -4.73
CA PHE A 528 -22.34 -6.03 -5.21
C PHE A 528 -23.34 -5.04 -4.65
N ARG A 529 -24.11 -4.42 -5.55
CA ARG A 529 -25.13 -3.42 -5.22
C ARG A 529 -26.47 -3.79 -5.84
N HIS A 530 -27.54 -3.62 -5.08
CA HIS A 530 -28.88 -3.57 -5.67
C HIS A 530 -29.14 -2.18 -6.25
N ILE A 531 -29.71 -2.15 -7.45
CA ILE A 531 -30.09 -0.91 -8.13
C ILE A 531 -31.63 -0.89 -8.21
N ASP A 532 -32.28 0.10 -7.58
CA ASP A 532 -33.73 0.32 -7.70
C ASP A 532 -34.03 1.79 -8.00
N GLY A 533 -34.59 2.07 -9.17
CA GLY A 533 -35.05 3.42 -9.53
C GLY A 533 -33.97 4.52 -9.49
N GLY A 534 -32.69 4.13 -9.61
CA GLY A 534 -31.52 5.01 -9.48
C GLY A 534 -30.97 5.16 -8.06
N THR A 535 -31.40 4.31 -7.12
CA THR A 535 -30.78 4.17 -5.80
C THR A 535 -29.92 2.91 -5.75
N ASP A 536 -28.67 3.08 -5.32
CA ASP A 536 -27.71 1.98 -5.19
C ASP A 536 -27.57 1.62 -3.71
N SER A 537 -27.79 0.36 -3.37
CA SER A 537 -27.62 -0.16 -2.01
C SER A 537 -26.57 -1.26 -2.02
N LEU A 538 -25.45 -1.05 -1.31
CA LEU A 538 -24.42 -2.07 -1.12
C LEU A 538 -25.02 -3.28 -0.41
N LEU A 539 -24.88 -4.45 -1.02
CA LEU A 539 -25.31 -5.73 -0.48
C LEU A 539 -24.15 -6.56 0.03
N GLY A 540 -22.98 -6.47 -0.62
CA GLY A 540 -21.77 -7.16 -0.18
C GLY A 540 -20.52 -6.52 -0.78
N PHE A 541 -19.44 -6.60 -0.03
CA PHE A 541 -18.09 -6.26 -0.46
C PHE A 541 -17.12 -7.31 0.09
N PHE A 542 -16.73 -8.29 -0.73
CA PHE A 542 -16.01 -9.49 -0.29
C PHE A 542 -14.95 -9.93 -1.30
N VAL A 543 -14.12 -10.91 -0.95
CA VAL A 543 -13.13 -11.51 -1.85
C VAL A 543 -13.62 -12.88 -2.31
N SER A 544 -13.45 -13.20 -3.59
CA SER A 544 -13.86 -14.50 -4.15
C SER A 544 -12.92 -14.96 -5.27
N GLU A 545 -12.70 -16.27 -5.35
CA GLU A 545 -11.95 -16.91 -6.44
C GLU A 545 -12.79 -16.89 -7.72
N LEU A 546 -12.17 -16.55 -8.85
CA LEU A 546 -12.78 -16.56 -10.17
C LEU A 546 -12.42 -17.87 -10.88
N ARG A 547 -13.23 -18.90 -10.66
CA ARG A 547 -12.99 -20.26 -11.18
C ARG A 547 -13.40 -20.32 -12.65
N PRO A 548 -12.53 -20.69 -13.60
CA PRO A 548 -12.90 -20.73 -15.00
C PRO A 548 -13.97 -21.80 -15.27
N LEU A 549 -14.99 -21.45 -16.07
CA LEU A 549 -16.00 -22.42 -16.51
C LEU A 549 -15.44 -23.36 -17.60
N PRO A 550 -15.86 -24.64 -17.61
CA PRO A 550 -15.33 -25.67 -18.52
C PRO A 550 -15.75 -25.56 -20.00
#